data_AF-A0AAC9NXN1-F1
#
_entry.id   AF-A0AAC9NXN1-F1
#
_cell.length_a   1.000
_cell.length_b   1.000
_cell.length_c   1.000
_cell.angle_alpha   90.00
_cell.angle_beta   90.00
_cell.angle_gamma   90.00
#
_symmetry.space_group_name_H-M   'P 1'
#
loop_
_entity.id
_entity.type
_entity.pdbx_description
1 polymer ?
#
loop_
_entity_poly.entity_id
_entity_poly.type
_entity_poly.pdbx_seq_one_letter_code
_entity_poly.pdbx_strand_id
1 'polypeptide(L)'
;MRAVCRQLTPSKADFEAMVEDLQGSDDERLKELGNILETQSEALRASISTTLRTQLAIWRSDDVANVTSSTTPGWTVEDILVRDNISVTFAAKTGRAPGWHQREDGGVTRGSAATVYLIVPPEKMAAMRSVLRVMLGQHLSEAIRVRKMIDAANAEDDSLPAGYLDWPMMFVFDEMPQLGYMRIIEDAVAITRSYRIRLWLFAQDLAQLEEVYPKWRSLVANCRGQIFFRPNDTRTAEHVAERLGRRKDIWGGEDWVASPQQLMGPEFRDDCVFFQDGLSIRANLHPPYYANEKLKEWVAQNKRELGDTVYRAPRPALTPEFEPDEDDADLRDNPEYQAELAALQARMRGRKNGSSPDPTAAPEDDGSRPPERPSGSSEAPRGPPAPPSFDE
;
A
#
# COMPACT_ATOMS: atom_id res chain seq x y z
N MET A 1 -19.23 -6.67 2.90
CA MET A 1 -18.12 -7.58 2.49
C MET A 1 -17.98 -8.79 3.41
N ARG A 2 -18.02 -8.67 4.73
CA ARG A 2 -17.93 -9.83 5.64
C ARG A 2 -19.15 -10.76 5.62
N ALA A 3 -20.37 -10.20 5.57
CA ALA A 3 -21.59 -10.99 5.35
C ALA A 3 -21.48 -11.79 4.03
N VAL A 4 -21.06 -11.09 2.97
CA VAL A 4 -20.71 -11.71 1.68
C VAL A 4 -19.63 -12.78 1.87
N CYS A 5 -18.51 -12.54 2.57
CA CYS A 5 -17.44 -13.54 2.79
C CYS A 5 -17.82 -14.73 3.67
N ARG A 6 -18.82 -14.59 4.55
CA ARG A 6 -19.42 -15.69 5.32
C ARG A 6 -20.35 -16.54 4.45
N GLN A 7 -21.12 -15.91 3.57
CA GLN A 7 -21.99 -16.59 2.58
C GLN A 7 -21.23 -17.09 1.35
N LEU A 8 -20.00 -16.62 1.15
CA LEU A 8 -19.09 -17.15 0.17
C LEU A 8 -18.56 -18.47 0.72
N THR A 9 -19.07 -19.58 0.23
CA THR A 9 -18.85 -20.90 0.84
C THR A 9 -18.22 -21.88 -0.19
N PRO A 10 -17.62 -22.99 0.26
CA PRO A 10 -16.97 -24.03 -0.56
C PRO A 10 -17.82 -24.84 -1.55
N SER A 11 -19.13 -24.65 -1.69
CA SER A 11 -19.95 -25.41 -2.68
C SER A 11 -20.65 -24.54 -3.74
N LYS A 12 -21.30 -25.18 -4.72
CA LYS A 12 -22.16 -24.51 -5.73
C LYS A 12 -23.47 -24.01 -5.09
N ALA A 13 -24.04 -24.80 -4.18
CA ALA A 13 -25.29 -24.51 -3.49
C ALA A 13 -25.20 -23.21 -2.67
N ASP A 14 -24.06 -22.97 -2.05
CA ASP A 14 -23.89 -21.78 -1.25
C ASP A 14 -23.64 -20.50 -2.07
N PHE A 15 -23.06 -20.65 -3.27
CA PHE A 15 -22.96 -19.52 -4.20
C PHE A 15 -24.35 -19.08 -4.67
N GLU A 16 -25.27 -20.03 -4.86
CA GLU A 16 -26.67 -19.76 -5.15
C GLU A 16 -27.36 -19.09 -3.95
N ALA A 17 -27.14 -19.59 -2.73
CA ALA A 17 -27.64 -18.95 -1.50
C ALA A 17 -27.13 -17.50 -1.31
N MET A 18 -25.85 -17.24 -1.60
CA MET A 18 -25.30 -15.88 -1.56
C MET A 18 -25.98 -14.94 -2.57
N VAL A 19 -26.27 -15.43 -3.79
CA VAL A 19 -26.97 -14.62 -4.80
C VAL A 19 -28.38 -14.28 -4.32
N GLU A 20 -29.08 -15.25 -3.74
CA GLU A 20 -30.41 -15.06 -3.13
C GLU A 20 -30.38 -14.05 -1.97
N ASP A 21 -29.40 -14.16 -1.08
CA ASP A 21 -29.19 -13.23 0.03
C ASP A 21 -28.88 -11.80 -0.45
N LEU A 22 -28.07 -11.65 -1.51
CA LEU A 22 -27.79 -10.36 -2.14
C LEU A 22 -29.05 -9.73 -2.73
N GLN A 23 -29.90 -10.52 -3.38
CA GLN A 23 -31.19 -10.08 -3.94
C GLN A 23 -32.24 -9.78 -2.86
N GLY A 24 -32.15 -10.44 -1.71
CA GLY A 24 -33.01 -10.21 -0.54
C GLY A 24 -32.62 -8.98 0.29
N SER A 25 -31.43 -8.43 0.12
CA SER A 25 -30.89 -7.30 0.90
C SER A 25 -31.70 -6.01 0.75
N ASP A 26 -31.85 -5.24 1.83
CA ASP A 26 -32.48 -3.90 1.78
C ASP A 26 -31.63 -2.84 1.05
N ASP A 27 -30.32 -3.04 0.89
CA ASP A 27 -29.44 -2.16 0.10
C ASP A 27 -29.59 -2.43 -1.42
N GLU A 28 -30.08 -1.43 -2.16
CA GLU A 28 -30.26 -1.46 -3.63
C GLU A 28 -28.99 -1.86 -4.40
N ARG A 29 -27.80 -1.46 -3.93
CA ARG A 29 -26.54 -1.81 -4.62
C ARG A 29 -26.21 -3.30 -4.49
N LEU A 30 -26.58 -3.91 -3.37
CA LEU A 30 -26.39 -5.34 -3.15
C LEU A 30 -27.39 -6.16 -3.97
N LYS A 31 -28.65 -5.68 -4.07
CA LYS A 31 -29.66 -6.25 -4.97
C LYS A 31 -29.22 -6.25 -6.43
N GLU A 32 -28.74 -5.11 -6.91
CA GLU A 32 -28.24 -4.97 -8.29
C GLU A 32 -27.07 -5.92 -8.57
N LEU A 33 -26.14 -6.05 -7.62
CA LEU A 33 -25.03 -7.00 -7.71
C LEU A 33 -25.50 -8.46 -7.78
N GLY A 34 -26.48 -8.85 -6.96
CA GLY A 34 -27.09 -10.17 -6.98
C GLY A 34 -27.67 -10.50 -8.36
N ASN A 35 -28.47 -9.59 -8.91
CA ASN A 35 -29.07 -9.73 -10.25
C ASN A 35 -28.01 -9.85 -11.36
N ILE A 36 -26.92 -9.08 -11.27
CA ILE A 36 -25.81 -9.16 -12.23
C ILE A 36 -25.16 -10.54 -12.16
N LEU A 37 -24.93 -11.08 -10.95
CA LEU A 37 -24.31 -12.39 -10.77
C LEU A 37 -25.22 -13.54 -11.26
N GLU A 38 -26.53 -13.43 -11.04
CA GLU A 38 -27.55 -14.37 -11.52
C GLU A 38 -27.72 -14.39 -13.05
N THR A 39 -27.22 -13.38 -13.76
CA THR A 39 -27.30 -13.33 -15.22
C THR A 39 -26.00 -13.77 -15.90
N GLN A 40 -24.92 -14.00 -15.13
CA GLN A 40 -23.65 -14.46 -15.68
C GLN A 40 -23.67 -15.95 -16.09
N SER A 41 -22.78 -16.33 -17.00
CA SER A 41 -22.59 -17.72 -17.43
C SER A 41 -22.10 -18.61 -16.28
N GLU A 42 -22.44 -19.91 -16.34
CA GLU A 42 -22.03 -20.88 -15.31
C GLU A 42 -20.50 -20.98 -15.18
N ALA A 43 -19.77 -20.90 -16.29
CA ALA A 43 -18.31 -20.86 -16.30
C ALA A 43 -17.74 -19.62 -15.59
N LEU A 44 -18.35 -18.45 -15.81
CA LEU A 44 -17.92 -17.22 -15.15
C LEU A 44 -18.27 -17.25 -13.66
N ARG A 45 -19.44 -17.77 -13.27
CA ARG A 45 -19.81 -18.00 -11.87
C ARG A 45 -18.84 -18.94 -11.16
N ALA A 46 -18.44 -20.04 -11.81
CA ALA A 46 -17.45 -20.98 -11.28
C ALA A 46 -16.06 -20.32 -11.09
N SER A 47 -15.65 -19.48 -12.05
CA SER A 47 -14.41 -18.70 -11.97
C SER A 47 -14.46 -17.65 -10.84
N ILE A 48 -15.57 -16.94 -10.71
CA ILE A 48 -15.85 -16.00 -9.61
C ILE A 48 -15.77 -16.75 -8.28
N SER A 49 -16.50 -17.85 -8.11
CA SER A 49 -16.49 -18.68 -6.90
C SER A 49 -15.08 -19.16 -6.53
N THR A 50 -14.30 -19.64 -7.50
CA THR A 50 -12.90 -20.07 -7.29
C THR A 50 -12.01 -18.91 -6.84
N THR A 51 -12.19 -17.73 -7.44
CA THR A 51 -11.45 -16.51 -7.07
C THR A 51 -11.80 -16.07 -5.65
N LEU A 52 -13.09 -16.11 -5.29
CA LEU A 52 -13.55 -15.76 -3.96
C LEU A 52 -12.99 -16.73 -2.90
N ARG A 53 -12.95 -18.03 -3.19
CA ARG A 53 -12.34 -19.03 -2.29
C ARG A 53 -10.84 -18.83 -2.10
N THR A 54 -10.11 -18.52 -3.17
CA THR A 54 -8.63 -18.46 -3.11
C THR A 54 -8.10 -17.11 -2.67
N GLN A 55 -8.68 -16.01 -3.15
CA GLN A 55 -8.21 -14.64 -2.88
C GLN A 55 -8.87 -13.99 -1.67
N LEU A 56 -10.08 -14.43 -1.29
CA LEU A 56 -10.81 -13.87 -0.15
C LEU A 56 -10.91 -14.80 1.07
N ALA A 57 -10.38 -16.03 1.02
CA ALA A 57 -10.35 -16.92 2.19
C ALA A 57 -9.77 -16.25 3.45
N ILE A 58 -8.82 -15.34 3.28
CA ILE A 58 -8.18 -14.63 4.38
C ILE A 58 -9.17 -13.80 5.22
N TRP A 59 -10.29 -13.36 4.64
CA TRP A 59 -11.36 -12.65 5.35
C TRP A 59 -12.11 -13.54 6.34
N ARG A 60 -11.96 -14.86 6.23
CA ARG A 60 -12.51 -15.83 7.19
C ARG A 60 -11.57 -16.10 8.36
N SER A 61 -10.31 -15.65 8.31
CA SER A 61 -9.38 -15.87 9.41
C SER A 61 -9.85 -15.17 10.68
N ASP A 62 -9.69 -15.81 11.84
CA ASP A 62 -10.07 -15.25 13.13
C ASP A 62 -9.38 -13.92 13.40
N ASP A 63 -8.13 -13.75 12.97
CA ASP A 63 -7.39 -12.49 13.10
C ASP A 63 -8.11 -11.33 12.39
N VAL A 64 -8.48 -11.52 11.12
CA VAL A 64 -9.20 -10.50 10.33
C VAL A 64 -10.62 -10.33 10.86
N ALA A 65 -11.28 -11.44 11.19
CA ALA A 65 -12.61 -11.47 11.77
C ALA A 65 -12.66 -10.68 13.09
N ASN A 66 -11.66 -10.81 13.94
CA ASN A 66 -11.60 -10.07 15.19
C ASN A 66 -11.40 -8.58 14.90
N VAL A 67 -10.36 -8.21 14.15
CA VAL A 67 -10.06 -6.78 13.89
C VAL A 67 -11.20 -6.06 13.17
N THR A 68 -12.01 -6.78 12.37
CA THR A 68 -13.09 -6.20 11.57
C THR A 68 -14.51 -6.45 12.10
N SER A 69 -14.71 -7.24 13.17
CA SER A 69 -16.06 -7.59 13.70
C SER A 69 -16.64 -6.51 14.56
N SER A 70 -15.79 -5.90 15.39
CA SER A 70 -16.14 -4.71 16.13
C SER A 70 -15.80 -3.51 15.27
N THR A 71 -16.81 -2.74 14.86
CA THR A 71 -16.61 -1.32 14.62
C THR A 71 -16.06 -0.75 15.91
N THR A 72 -14.75 -0.54 16.00
CA THR A 72 -14.17 0.17 17.13
C THR A 72 -14.87 1.53 17.16
N PRO A 73 -15.62 1.89 18.23
CA PRO A 73 -16.35 3.15 18.21
C PRO A 73 -15.40 4.33 17.92
N GLY A 74 -15.75 5.19 16.96
CA GLY A 74 -14.89 6.29 16.53
C GLY A 74 -13.80 5.94 15.50
N TRP A 75 -13.79 4.72 14.95
CA TRP A 75 -12.89 4.33 13.84
C TRP A 75 -13.50 4.48 12.45
N THR A 76 -14.78 4.87 12.34
CA THR A 76 -15.36 5.11 11.02
C THR A 76 -14.69 6.33 10.39
N VAL A 77 -14.52 6.33 9.07
CA VAL A 77 -13.93 7.48 8.35
C VAL A 77 -14.76 8.74 8.57
N GLU A 78 -16.09 8.58 8.68
CA GLU A 78 -16.99 9.67 9.02
C GLU A 78 -16.71 10.23 10.41
N ASP A 79 -16.65 9.40 11.46
CA ASP A 79 -16.34 9.84 12.82
C ASP A 79 -14.99 10.58 12.89
N ILE A 80 -13.96 10.02 12.23
CA ILE A 80 -12.62 10.61 12.18
C ILE A 80 -12.67 11.99 11.53
N LEU A 81 -13.27 12.11 10.35
CA LEU A 81 -13.31 13.35 9.59
C LEU A 81 -14.21 14.41 10.23
N VAL A 82 -15.36 14.02 10.77
CA VAL A 82 -16.29 14.95 11.44
C VAL A 82 -15.64 15.50 12.72
N ARG A 83 -15.00 14.66 13.53
CA ARG A 83 -14.29 15.10 14.74
C ARG A 83 -13.09 15.99 14.43
N ASP A 84 -12.36 15.69 13.36
CA ASP A 84 -11.28 16.54 12.88
C ASP A 84 -11.82 17.90 12.41
N ASN A 85 -12.90 17.90 11.60
CA ASN A 85 -13.54 19.13 11.13
C ASN A 85 -14.04 20.02 12.28
N ILE A 86 -14.65 19.45 13.32
CA ILE A 86 -15.08 20.23 14.50
C ILE A 86 -13.88 20.92 15.17
N SER A 87 -12.74 20.22 15.30
CA SER A 87 -11.54 20.81 15.90
C SER A 87 -10.93 21.89 15.00
N VAL A 88 -10.88 21.65 13.69
CA VAL A 88 -10.34 22.61 12.71
C VAL A 88 -11.20 23.87 12.63
N THR A 89 -12.51 23.72 12.55
CA THR A 89 -13.45 24.86 12.52
C THR A 89 -13.42 25.66 13.82
N PHE A 90 -13.36 25.01 14.98
CA PHE A 90 -13.18 25.71 16.26
C PHE A 90 -11.85 26.46 16.32
N ALA A 91 -10.75 25.83 15.85
CA ALA A 91 -9.46 26.49 15.78
C ALA A 91 -9.49 27.73 14.87
N ALA A 92 -10.13 27.59 13.70
CA ALA A 92 -10.35 28.69 12.77
C ALA A 92 -11.12 29.86 13.39
N LYS A 93 -12.25 29.59 14.08
CA LYS A 93 -13.07 30.62 14.75
C LYS A 93 -12.34 31.33 15.90
N THR A 94 -11.37 30.65 16.51
CA THR A 94 -10.57 31.20 17.61
C THR A 94 -9.23 31.78 17.17
N GLY A 95 -8.96 31.84 15.86
CA GLY A 95 -7.73 32.42 15.31
C GLY A 95 -6.47 31.63 15.66
N ARG A 96 -6.59 30.33 15.95
CA ARG A 96 -5.46 29.45 16.31
C ARG A 96 -5.20 28.38 15.25
N ALA A 97 -3.98 27.85 15.23
CA ALA A 97 -3.67 26.70 14.38
C ALA A 97 -4.38 25.43 14.88
N PRO A 98 -4.92 24.60 13.97
CA PRO A 98 -5.47 23.29 14.34
C PRO A 98 -4.35 22.32 14.76
N GLY A 99 -4.74 21.23 15.43
CA GLY A 99 -3.81 20.18 15.85
C GLY A 99 -3.11 20.45 17.18
N TRP A 100 -1.92 19.87 17.32
CA TRP A 100 -1.14 19.91 18.55
C TRP A 100 -0.28 21.18 18.59
N HIS A 101 -0.35 21.92 19.70
CA HIS A 101 0.53 23.07 19.93
C HIS A 101 0.77 23.28 21.41
N GLN A 102 1.95 23.82 21.74
CA GLN A 102 2.22 24.33 23.07
C GLN A 102 1.46 25.64 23.27
N ARG A 103 0.92 25.81 24.48
CA ARG A 103 0.26 27.03 24.94
C ARG A 103 1.28 27.92 25.64
N GLU A 104 0.99 29.21 25.70
CA GLU A 104 1.85 30.21 26.36
C GLU A 104 2.05 29.95 27.86
N ASP A 105 1.12 29.25 28.52
CA ASP A 105 1.19 28.87 29.93
C ASP A 105 1.97 27.57 30.19
N GLY A 106 2.67 27.05 29.18
CA GLY A 106 3.42 25.78 29.26
C GLY A 106 2.54 24.53 29.19
N GLY A 107 1.22 24.68 28.99
CA GLY A 107 0.31 23.58 28.73
C GLY A 107 0.36 23.08 27.28
N VAL A 108 -0.23 21.93 27.01
CA VAL A 108 -0.33 21.36 25.66
C VAL A 108 -1.79 21.30 25.24
N THR A 109 -2.11 21.88 24.08
CA THR A 109 -3.38 21.60 23.40
C THR A 109 -3.22 20.31 22.59
N ARG A 110 -4.10 19.33 22.82
CA ARG A 110 -4.18 18.12 22.01
C ARG A 110 -5.10 18.33 20.81
N GLY A 111 -4.65 17.94 19.62
CA GLY A 111 -5.53 17.86 18.44
C GLY A 111 -6.47 16.65 18.52
N SER A 112 -7.57 16.67 17.75
CA SER A 112 -8.49 15.52 17.61
C SER A 112 -8.16 14.59 16.43
N ALA A 113 -7.14 14.93 15.62
CA ALA A 113 -6.76 14.16 14.44
C ALA A 113 -6.28 12.75 14.84
N ALA A 114 -6.93 11.73 14.28
CA ALA A 114 -6.51 10.34 14.43
C ALA A 114 -5.49 9.97 13.34
N THR A 115 -4.52 9.12 13.67
CA THR A 115 -3.63 8.49 12.70
C THR A 115 -3.83 6.98 12.76
N VAL A 116 -4.13 6.39 11.60
CA VAL A 116 -4.37 4.95 11.45
C VAL A 116 -3.16 4.30 10.81
N TYR A 117 -2.59 3.29 11.48
CA TYR A 117 -1.48 2.50 10.96
C TYR A 117 -1.96 1.10 10.63
N LEU A 118 -1.87 0.73 9.35
CA LEU A 118 -2.10 -0.64 8.89
C LEU A 118 -0.75 -1.34 8.76
N ILE A 119 -0.42 -2.20 9.72
CA ILE A 119 0.89 -2.87 9.79
C ILE A 119 0.72 -4.32 9.42
N VAL A 120 1.38 -4.73 8.33
CA VAL A 120 1.40 -6.11 7.85
C VAL A 120 2.85 -6.57 7.73
N PRO A 121 3.22 -7.71 8.34
CA PRO A 121 4.55 -8.28 8.15
C PRO A 121 4.80 -8.65 6.68
N PRO A 122 6.02 -8.47 6.13
CA PRO A 122 6.33 -8.74 4.73
C PRO A 122 5.88 -10.13 4.24
N GLU A 123 6.06 -11.16 5.06
CA GLU A 123 5.68 -12.54 4.76
C GLU A 123 4.17 -12.75 4.64
N LYS A 124 3.36 -11.83 5.16
CA LYS A 124 1.89 -11.86 5.09
C LYS A 124 1.32 -10.94 4.01
N MET A 125 2.14 -10.13 3.32
CA MET A 125 1.67 -9.14 2.35
C MET A 125 0.84 -9.76 1.22
N ALA A 126 1.30 -10.86 0.62
CA ALA A 126 0.58 -11.53 -0.45
C ALA A 126 -0.81 -12.03 -0.01
N ALA A 127 -0.90 -12.59 1.20
CA ALA A 127 -2.15 -13.09 1.76
C ALA A 127 -3.09 -11.96 2.21
N MET A 128 -2.54 -10.88 2.77
CA MET A 128 -3.29 -9.71 3.26
C MET A 128 -3.65 -8.70 2.18
N ARG A 129 -3.11 -8.86 0.97
CA ARG A 129 -3.30 -7.94 -0.15
C ARG A 129 -4.77 -7.62 -0.39
N SER A 130 -5.65 -8.64 -0.41
CA SER A 130 -7.08 -8.41 -0.62
C SER A 130 -7.73 -7.64 0.53
N VAL A 131 -7.30 -7.86 1.77
CA VAL A 131 -7.75 -7.11 2.96
C VAL A 131 -7.34 -5.65 2.86
N LEU A 132 -6.06 -5.39 2.60
CA LEU A 132 -5.51 -4.05 2.46
C LEU A 132 -6.20 -3.26 1.34
N ARG A 133 -6.41 -3.87 0.18
CA ARG A 133 -7.10 -3.25 -0.96
C ARG A 133 -8.50 -2.78 -0.60
N VAL A 134 -9.28 -3.60 0.10
CA VAL A 134 -10.64 -3.23 0.52
C VAL A 134 -10.59 -2.16 1.59
N MET A 135 -9.75 -2.32 2.62
CA MET A 135 -9.64 -1.33 3.68
C MET A 135 -9.27 0.03 3.11
N LEU A 136 -8.16 0.13 2.38
CA LEU A 136 -7.69 1.38 1.80
C LEU A 136 -8.68 1.95 0.77
N GLY A 137 -9.24 1.10 -0.10
CA GLY A 137 -10.20 1.53 -1.12
C GLY A 137 -11.50 2.06 -0.52
N GLN A 138 -12.07 1.37 0.46
CA GLN A 138 -13.29 1.82 1.15
C GLN A 138 -13.03 3.08 1.95
N HIS A 139 -11.90 3.17 2.67
CA HIS A 139 -11.57 4.36 3.44
C HIS A 139 -11.36 5.58 2.55
N LEU A 140 -10.68 5.42 1.42
CA LEU A 140 -10.49 6.50 0.46
C LEU A 140 -11.81 6.93 -0.19
N SER A 141 -12.67 5.98 -0.56
CA SER A 141 -14.00 6.25 -1.12
C SER A 141 -14.88 7.02 -0.14
N GLU A 142 -14.99 6.54 1.10
CA GLU A 142 -15.77 7.21 2.13
C GLU A 142 -15.16 8.55 2.52
N ALA A 143 -13.84 8.70 2.53
CA ALA A 143 -13.19 9.99 2.81
C ALA A 143 -13.59 11.05 1.78
N ILE A 144 -13.61 10.70 0.49
CA ILE A 144 -14.04 11.59 -0.59
C ILE A 144 -15.51 11.99 -0.38
N ARG A 145 -16.39 11.03 -0.08
CA ARG A 145 -17.81 11.25 0.14
C ARG A 145 -18.06 12.16 1.35
N VAL A 146 -17.47 11.84 2.50
CA VAL A 146 -17.64 12.59 3.74
C VAL A 146 -17.06 13.99 3.61
N ARG A 147 -15.91 14.16 2.94
CA ARG A 147 -15.37 15.51 2.71
C ARG A 147 -16.32 16.36 1.87
N LYS A 148 -16.92 15.79 0.82
CA LYS A 148 -17.93 16.51 0.03
C LYS A 148 -19.09 17.03 0.90
N MET A 149 -19.57 16.21 1.85
CA MET A 149 -20.60 16.63 2.80
C MET A 149 -20.12 17.73 3.75
N ILE A 150 -18.93 17.56 4.34
CA ILE A 150 -18.33 18.54 5.25
C ILE A 150 -18.12 19.89 4.55
N ASP A 151 -17.61 19.88 3.32
CA ASP A 151 -17.33 21.09 2.56
C ASP A 151 -18.63 21.84 2.20
N ALA A 152 -19.71 21.12 1.90
CA ALA A 152 -21.03 21.72 1.69
C ALA A 152 -21.55 22.38 2.98
N ALA A 153 -21.48 21.69 4.12
CA ALA A 153 -21.92 22.24 5.41
C ALA A 153 -21.07 23.46 5.84
N ASN A 154 -19.76 23.40 5.67
CA ASN A 154 -18.86 24.51 6.00
C ASN A 154 -19.09 25.73 5.09
N ALA A 155 -19.54 25.53 3.84
CA ALA A 155 -19.84 26.63 2.92
C ALA A 155 -21.10 27.42 3.31
N GLU A 156 -21.98 26.84 4.12
CA GLU A 156 -23.18 27.50 4.65
C GLU A 156 -22.93 28.26 5.97
N ASP A 157 -21.75 28.09 6.59
CA ASP A 157 -21.39 28.75 7.84
C ASP A 157 -20.55 30.02 7.59
N ASP A 158 -21.22 31.17 7.48
CA ASP A 158 -20.62 32.49 7.30
C ASP A 158 -19.63 32.90 8.42
N SER A 159 -19.62 32.20 9.55
CA SER A 159 -18.67 32.47 10.65
C SER A 159 -17.30 31.83 10.44
N LEU A 160 -17.13 30.97 9.43
CA LEU A 160 -15.86 30.32 9.13
C LEU A 160 -14.97 31.21 8.25
N PRO A 161 -13.69 31.42 8.63
CA PRO A 161 -12.76 32.12 7.76
C PRO A 161 -12.37 31.24 6.57
N ALA A 162 -12.27 31.84 5.38
CA ALA A 162 -11.96 31.12 4.14
C ALA A 162 -10.62 30.36 4.14
N GLY A 163 -9.63 30.81 4.94
CA GLY A 163 -8.26 30.30 4.88
C GLY A 163 -7.92 29.11 5.79
N TYR A 164 -8.64 28.87 6.89
CA TYR A 164 -8.23 27.89 7.92
C TYR A 164 -8.85 26.49 7.74
N LEU A 165 -9.71 26.30 6.74
CA LEU A 165 -10.38 25.02 6.47
C LEU A 165 -9.54 24.04 5.62
N ASP A 166 -8.31 24.42 5.24
CA ASP A 166 -7.45 23.63 4.35
C ASP A 166 -6.62 22.54 5.04
N TRP A 167 -7.13 21.97 6.14
CA TRP A 167 -6.47 20.87 6.84
C TRP A 167 -6.69 19.55 6.07
N PRO A 168 -5.60 18.91 5.55
CA PRO A 168 -5.73 17.77 4.65
C PRO A 168 -5.73 16.43 5.40
N MET A 169 -6.48 15.46 4.88
CA MET A 169 -6.30 14.05 5.22
C MET A 169 -5.22 13.45 4.32
N MET A 170 -4.30 12.67 4.88
CA MET A 170 -3.22 12.04 4.11
C MET A 170 -3.34 10.52 4.12
N PHE A 171 -3.26 9.92 2.95
CA PHE A 171 -3.05 8.49 2.77
C PHE A 171 -1.61 8.24 2.33
N VAL A 172 -0.95 7.32 3.01
CA VAL A 172 0.42 6.88 2.68
C VAL A 172 0.34 5.43 2.25
N PHE A 173 0.68 5.18 0.98
CA PHE A 173 0.74 3.85 0.40
C PHE A 173 2.21 3.47 0.22
N ASP A 174 2.72 2.73 1.20
CA ASP A 174 4.03 2.10 1.07
C ASP A 174 3.97 0.96 0.05
N GLU A 175 5.02 0.86 -0.78
CA GLU A 175 5.13 -0.10 -1.89
C GLU A 175 3.81 -0.37 -2.62
N MET A 176 3.15 0.70 -3.06
CA MET A 176 1.81 0.69 -3.65
C MET A 176 1.62 -0.37 -4.77
N PRO A 177 2.60 -0.62 -5.67
CA PRO A 177 2.48 -1.68 -6.67
C PRO A 177 2.19 -3.09 -6.10
N GLN A 178 2.62 -3.40 -4.87
CA GLN A 178 2.32 -4.69 -4.23
C GLN A 178 0.82 -4.91 -3.97
N LEU A 179 0.06 -3.82 -3.84
CA LEU A 179 -1.39 -3.89 -3.72
C LEU A 179 -2.04 -4.29 -5.04
N GLY A 180 -1.33 -4.24 -6.17
CA GLY A 180 -1.86 -4.48 -7.51
C GLY A 180 -2.77 -3.35 -7.99
N TYR A 181 -3.36 -3.50 -9.18
CA TYR A 181 -4.15 -2.43 -9.78
C TYR A 181 -5.36 -2.06 -8.91
N MET A 182 -5.43 -0.80 -8.51
CA MET A 182 -6.56 -0.23 -7.77
C MET A 182 -7.09 0.99 -8.53
N ARG A 183 -8.22 0.82 -9.24
CA ARG A 183 -8.85 1.88 -10.04
C ARG A 183 -9.08 3.15 -9.24
N ILE A 184 -9.51 3.02 -7.97
CA ILE A 184 -9.74 4.16 -7.10
C ILE A 184 -8.49 5.03 -6.90
N ILE A 185 -7.27 4.47 -6.91
CA ILE A 185 -6.04 5.28 -6.80
C ILE A 185 -5.82 6.08 -8.09
N GLU A 186 -6.00 5.43 -9.25
CA GLU A 186 -5.88 6.09 -10.56
C GLU A 186 -6.87 7.26 -10.68
N ASP A 187 -8.12 7.06 -10.27
CA ASP A 187 -9.17 8.08 -10.28
C ASP A 187 -8.90 9.18 -9.22
N ALA A 188 -8.49 8.77 -8.02
CA ALA A 188 -8.33 9.67 -6.87
C ALA A 188 -7.21 10.69 -7.09
N VAL A 189 -6.07 10.31 -7.66
CA VAL A 189 -4.94 11.23 -7.88
C VAL A 189 -5.35 12.48 -8.67
N ALA A 190 -6.34 12.37 -9.57
CA ALA A 190 -6.85 13.51 -10.35
C ALA A 190 -7.80 14.43 -9.57
N ILE A 191 -8.56 13.90 -8.60
CA ILE A 191 -9.67 14.62 -7.95
C ILE A 191 -9.43 14.96 -6.48
N THR A 192 -8.58 14.22 -5.75
CA THR A 192 -8.48 14.34 -4.29
C THR A 192 -8.02 15.70 -3.81
N ARG A 193 -7.39 16.50 -4.68
CA ARG A 193 -6.98 17.87 -4.37
C ARG A 193 -8.17 18.76 -3.97
N SER A 194 -9.32 18.67 -4.65
CA SER A 194 -10.50 19.46 -4.29
C SER A 194 -11.14 19.00 -2.97
N TYR A 195 -10.95 17.72 -2.63
CA TYR A 195 -11.41 17.11 -1.37
C TYR A 195 -10.36 17.18 -0.26
N ARG A 196 -9.28 17.95 -0.42
CA ARG A 196 -8.21 18.09 0.58
C ARG A 196 -7.67 16.75 1.07
N ILE A 197 -7.66 15.76 0.18
CA ILE A 197 -7.07 14.45 0.41
C ILE A 197 -5.72 14.43 -0.31
N ARG A 198 -4.65 14.11 0.43
CA ARG A 198 -3.29 13.99 -0.08
C ARG A 198 -2.95 12.50 -0.19
N LEU A 199 -2.45 12.10 -1.35
CA LEU A 199 -1.95 10.76 -1.58
C LEU A 199 -0.42 10.82 -1.67
N TRP A 200 0.25 10.04 -0.85
CA TRP A 200 1.69 9.77 -0.94
C TRP A 200 1.87 8.31 -1.35
N LEU A 201 2.41 8.12 -2.54
CA LEU A 201 2.52 6.83 -3.20
C LEU A 201 4.00 6.49 -3.35
N PHE A 202 4.41 5.34 -2.81
CA PHE A 202 5.78 4.85 -2.89
C PHE A 202 5.84 3.64 -3.83
N ALA A 203 6.86 3.59 -4.67
CA ALA A 203 7.17 2.47 -5.55
C ALA A 203 8.69 2.30 -5.59
N GLN A 204 9.16 1.06 -5.78
CA GLN A 204 10.59 0.76 -5.80
C GLN A 204 11.26 1.31 -7.07
N ASP A 205 10.58 1.15 -8.21
CA ASP A 205 11.01 1.64 -9.52
C ASP A 205 9.78 1.91 -10.40
N LEU A 206 10.02 2.53 -11.57
CA LEU A 206 8.96 2.80 -12.53
C LEU A 206 8.46 1.54 -13.27
N ALA A 207 9.25 0.46 -13.31
CA ALA A 207 8.87 -0.76 -14.02
C ALA A 207 7.73 -1.50 -13.30
N GLN A 208 7.80 -1.60 -11.96
CA GLN A 208 6.72 -2.12 -11.13
C GLN A 208 5.43 -1.31 -11.31
N LEU A 209 5.55 0.01 -11.39
CA LEU A 209 4.39 0.87 -11.59
C LEU A 209 3.77 0.65 -12.98
N GLU A 210 4.58 0.50 -14.02
CA GLU A 210 4.09 0.19 -15.38
C GLU A 210 3.41 -1.18 -15.46
N GLU A 211 3.96 -2.20 -14.81
CA GLU A 211 3.39 -3.54 -14.79
C GLU A 211 1.97 -3.55 -14.21
N VAL A 212 1.76 -2.74 -13.16
CA VAL A 212 0.51 -2.75 -12.40
C VAL A 212 -0.51 -1.74 -12.95
N TYR A 213 -0.08 -0.57 -13.42
CA TYR A 213 -0.96 0.53 -13.83
C TYR A 213 -0.86 0.79 -15.34
N PRO A 214 -1.93 0.50 -16.11
CA PRO A 214 -1.95 0.75 -17.56
C PRO A 214 -1.68 2.22 -17.92
N LYS A 215 -2.13 3.16 -17.08
CA LYS A 215 -1.92 4.61 -17.24
C LYS A 215 -0.89 5.16 -16.26
N TRP A 216 0.14 4.40 -15.92
CA TRP A 216 1.16 4.81 -14.95
C TRP A 216 1.76 6.20 -15.26
N ARG A 217 2.00 6.52 -16.54
CA ARG A 217 2.53 7.84 -16.96
C ARG A 217 1.59 8.98 -16.55
N SER A 218 0.29 8.80 -16.75
CA SER A 218 -0.72 9.79 -16.35
C SER A 218 -0.84 9.88 -14.83
N LEU A 219 -0.74 8.75 -14.12
CA LEU A 219 -0.73 8.72 -12.65
C LEU A 219 0.44 9.55 -12.12
N VAL A 220 1.66 9.29 -12.60
CA VAL A 220 2.88 10.03 -12.24
C VAL A 220 2.77 11.50 -12.62
N ALA A 221 2.28 11.82 -13.82
CA ALA A 221 2.13 13.22 -14.27
C ALA A 221 1.13 14.03 -13.42
N ASN A 222 0.07 13.39 -12.92
CA ASN A 222 -0.91 14.04 -12.04
C ASN A 222 -0.41 14.23 -10.61
N CYS A 223 0.68 13.56 -10.21
CA CYS A 223 1.33 13.82 -8.93
C CYS A 223 2.01 15.20 -8.95
N ARG A 224 1.51 16.11 -8.10
CA ARG A 224 2.05 17.48 -7.96
C ARG A 224 3.53 17.51 -7.57
N GLY A 225 3.94 16.62 -6.68
CA GLY A 225 5.32 16.46 -6.23
C GLY A 225 5.80 15.04 -6.56
N GLN A 226 7.02 14.92 -7.04
CA GLN A 226 7.61 13.64 -7.44
C GLN A 226 9.05 13.59 -6.96
N ILE A 227 9.34 12.62 -6.11
CA ILE A 227 10.66 12.44 -5.48
C ILE A 227 11.26 11.18 -6.07
N PHE A 228 12.40 11.33 -6.73
CA PHE A 228 13.21 10.23 -7.22
C PHE A 228 14.46 10.15 -6.36
N PHE A 229 14.56 9.09 -5.55
CA PHE A 229 15.82 8.69 -4.94
C PHE A 229 16.78 8.18 -6.02
N ARG A 230 18.04 7.91 -5.65
CA ARG A 230 19.01 7.29 -6.56
C ARG A 230 18.40 6.08 -7.29
N PRO A 231 18.20 6.15 -8.62
CA PRO A 231 17.69 5.03 -9.38
C PRO A 231 18.64 3.84 -9.30
N ASN A 232 18.09 2.62 -9.25
CA ASN A 232 18.88 1.39 -9.33
C ASN A 232 18.76 0.72 -10.71
N ASP A 233 17.87 1.22 -11.58
CA ASP A 233 17.64 0.72 -12.92
C ASP A 233 17.78 1.83 -13.98
N THR A 234 18.24 1.44 -15.16
CA THR A 234 18.51 2.37 -16.28
C THR A 234 17.26 3.13 -16.70
N ARG A 235 16.09 2.49 -16.67
CA ARG A 235 14.86 3.05 -17.20
C ARG A 235 14.34 4.20 -16.33
N THR A 236 14.39 4.04 -15.01
CA THR A 236 14.08 5.13 -14.07
C THR A 236 15.10 6.26 -14.22
N ALA A 237 16.39 5.94 -14.39
CA ALA A 237 17.43 6.94 -14.60
C ALA A 237 17.24 7.75 -15.90
N GLU A 238 16.89 7.09 -17.01
CA GLU A 238 16.55 7.74 -18.28
C GLU A 238 15.34 8.66 -18.13
N HIS A 239 14.27 8.18 -17.48
CA HIS A 239 13.08 9.00 -17.23
C HIS A 239 13.40 10.28 -16.44
N VAL A 240 14.22 10.17 -15.39
CA VAL A 240 14.62 11.32 -14.57
C VAL A 240 15.54 12.26 -15.35
N ALA A 241 16.51 11.72 -16.10
CA ALA A 241 17.41 12.52 -16.93
C ALA A 241 16.65 13.29 -18.02
N GLU A 242 15.75 12.63 -18.75
CA GLU A 242 14.88 13.24 -19.75
C GLU A 242 14.08 14.41 -19.19
N ARG A 243 13.56 14.24 -17.97
CA ARG A 243 12.77 15.28 -17.31
C ARG A 243 13.61 16.42 -16.75
N LEU A 244 14.80 16.15 -16.24
CA LEU A 244 15.77 17.19 -15.89
C LEU A 244 16.19 17.99 -17.12
N GLY A 245 16.22 17.34 -18.28
CA GLY A 245 16.57 17.93 -19.55
C GLY A 245 18.07 18.17 -19.71
N ARG A 246 18.39 18.99 -20.72
CA ARG A 246 19.76 19.35 -21.08
C ARG A 246 19.99 20.84 -20.83
N ARG A 247 21.20 21.17 -20.41
CA ARG A 247 21.70 22.53 -20.26
C ARG A 247 22.61 22.88 -21.42
N LYS A 248 22.54 24.13 -21.88
CA LYS A 248 23.52 24.69 -22.81
C LYS A 248 24.70 25.22 -22.03
N ASP A 249 25.90 24.88 -22.45
CA ASP A 249 27.11 25.53 -21.98
C ASP A 249 27.27 26.92 -22.65
N ILE A 250 28.25 27.68 -22.17
CA ILE A 250 28.56 29.03 -22.69
C ILE A 250 29.12 29.01 -24.13
N TRP A 251 29.50 27.85 -24.64
CA TRP A 251 30.08 27.62 -25.97
C TRP A 251 29.05 27.06 -26.97
N GLY A 252 27.80 26.87 -26.54
CA GLY A 252 26.71 26.34 -27.36
C GLY A 252 26.62 24.81 -27.42
N GLY A 253 27.43 24.09 -26.65
CA GLY A 253 27.27 22.66 -26.42
C GLY A 253 26.04 22.37 -25.57
N GLU A 254 25.35 21.27 -25.85
CA GLU A 254 24.23 20.77 -25.03
C GLU A 254 24.67 19.51 -24.31
N ASP A 255 24.55 19.51 -22.98
CA ASP A 255 24.82 18.35 -22.14
C ASP A 255 23.69 18.14 -21.13
N TRP A 256 23.56 16.93 -20.59
CA TRP A 256 22.58 16.61 -19.56
C TRP A 256 22.77 17.48 -18.31
N VAL A 257 21.67 17.87 -17.69
CA VAL A 257 21.73 18.45 -16.33
C VAL A 257 22.30 17.41 -15.37
N ALA A 258 21.81 16.16 -15.47
CA ALA A 258 22.43 14.95 -14.93
C ALA A 258 22.13 13.80 -15.89
N SER A 259 23.17 13.10 -16.36
CA SER A 259 23.03 11.93 -17.23
C SER A 259 22.47 10.72 -16.45
N PRO A 260 21.91 9.69 -17.13
CA PRO A 260 21.46 8.47 -16.47
C PRO A 260 22.55 7.80 -15.64
N GLN A 261 23.79 7.75 -16.14
CA GLN A 261 24.94 7.18 -15.43
C GLN A 261 25.30 7.97 -14.17
N GLN A 262 25.21 9.30 -14.24
CA GLN A 262 25.40 10.21 -13.11
C GLN A 262 24.35 9.96 -12.02
N LEU A 263 23.07 9.92 -12.40
CA LEU A 263 21.95 9.67 -11.49
C LEU A 263 22.06 8.33 -10.74
N MET A 264 22.61 7.30 -11.38
CA MET A 264 22.87 5.99 -10.74
C MET A 264 24.19 5.94 -9.96
N GLY A 265 25.03 6.96 -10.13
CA GLY A 265 26.38 7.04 -9.58
C GLY A 265 26.43 7.33 -8.07
N PRO A 266 27.63 7.29 -7.49
CA PRO A 266 27.83 7.58 -6.07
C PRO A 266 27.50 9.03 -5.68
N GLU A 267 27.54 9.96 -6.64
CA GLU A 267 27.17 11.36 -6.45
C GLU A 267 25.71 11.58 -6.03
N PHE A 268 24.82 10.66 -6.38
CA PHE A 268 23.41 10.71 -5.96
C PHE A 268 23.10 9.74 -4.81
N ARG A 269 24.13 9.16 -4.16
CA ARG A 269 23.94 8.16 -3.09
C ARG A 269 23.04 8.65 -1.96
N ASP A 270 23.30 9.88 -1.51
CA ASP A 270 22.61 10.49 -0.38
C ASP A 270 21.70 11.64 -0.84
N ASP A 271 21.39 11.70 -2.14
CA ASP A 271 20.58 12.76 -2.74
C ASP A 271 19.32 12.19 -3.39
N CYS A 272 18.34 13.08 -3.56
CA CYS A 272 17.17 12.83 -4.39
C CYS A 272 16.93 14.00 -5.34
N VAL A 273 16.25 13.69 -6.45
CA VAL A 273 15.72 14.67 -7.39
C VAL A 273 14.24 14.85 -7.11
N PHE A 274 13.86 16.08 -6.78
CA PHE A 274 12.49 16.45 -6.50
C PHE A 274 11.95 17.34 -7.62
N PHE A 275 10.82 16.95 -8.20
CA PHE A 275 10.06 17.76 -9.13
C PHE A 275 8.79 18.27 -8.47
N GLN A 276 8.60 19.58 -8.43
CA GLN A 276 7.37 20.19 -7.93
C GLN A 276 7.09 21.52 -8.63
N ASP A 277 5.84 21.73 -9.04
CA ASP A 277 5.35 23.01 -9.58
C ASP A 277 6.25 23.59 -10.71
N GLY A 278 6.81 22.70 -11.55
CA GLY A 278 7.69 23.05 -12.67
C GLY A 278 9.18 23.20 -12.31
N LEU A 279 9.53 23.11 -11.04
CA LEU A 279 10.91 23.16 -10.56
C LEU A 279 11.51 21.76 -10.48
N SER A 280 12.81 21.66 -10.79
CA SER A 280 13.67 20.53 -10.49
C SER A 280 14.65 20.92 -9.38
N ILE A 281 14.64 20.17 -8.29
CA ILE A 281 15.40 20.46 -7.08
C ILE A 281 16.24 19.23 -6.74
N ARG A 282 17.55 19.39 -6.63
CA ARG A 282 18.42 18.40 -6.00
C ARG A 282 18.37 18.63 -4.49
N ALA A 283 18.02 17.61 -3.72
CA ALA A 283 17.91 17.69 -2.28
C ALA A 283 18.72 16.57 -1.61
N ASN A 284 19.33 16.89 -0.47
CA ASN A 284 20.08 15.91 0.31
C ASN A 284 19.10 15.14 1.22
N LEU A 285 19.31 13.84 1.34
CA LEU A 285 18.57 12.98 2.25
C LEU A 285 19.07 13.20 3.67
N HIS A 286 18.15 13.51 4.58
CA HIS A 286 18.47 13.52 5.99
C HIS A 286 18.78 12.10 6.49
N PRO A 287 19.73 11.96 7.44
CA PRO A 287 20.01 10.65 8.03
C PRO A 287 18.74 10.01 8.58
N PRO A 288 18.57 8.69 8.38
CA PRO A 288 17.40 7.97 8.85
C PRO A 288 17.31 8.04 10.38
N TYR A 289 16.10 7.83 10.92
CA TYR A 289 15.84 7.94 12.35
C TYR A 289 16.86 7.21 13.23
N TYR A 290 17.23 5.98 12.88
CA TYR A 290 18.19 5.17 13.66
C TYR A 290 19.62 5.74 13.67
N ALA A 291 19.98 6.61 12.73
CA ALA A 291 21.29 7.25 12.63
C ALA A 291 21.26 8.75 13.00
N ASN A 292 20.12 9.29 13.40
CA ASN A 292 19.93 10.73 13.65
C ASN A 292 19.66 11.00 15.14
N GLU A 293 20.73 11.26 15.90
CA GLU A 293 20.62 11.50 17.36
C GLU A 293 19.75 12.71 17.70
N LYS A 294 19.84 13.81 16.94
CA LYS A 294 19.00 14.99 17.15
C LYS A 294 17.51 14.66 16.98
N LEU A 295 17.17 13.84 15.98
CA LEU A 295 15.79 13.40 15.77
C LEU A 295 15.32 12.45 16.87
N LYS A 296 16.19 11.54 17.35
CA LYS A 296 15.87 10.68 18.51
C LYS A 296 15.60 11.50 19.77
N GLU A 297 16.43 12.49 20.06
CA GLU A 297 16.27 13.43 21.17
C GLU A 297 14.96 14.22 21.05
N TRP A 298 14.68 14.75 19.85
CA TRP A 298 13.44 15.46 19.56
C TRP A 298 12.20 14.58 19.78
N VAL A 299 12.20 13.33 19.29
CA VAL A 299 11.10 12.38 19.53
C VAL A 299 10.95 12.06 21.03
N ALA A 300 12.07 11.85 21.73
CA ALA A 300 12.04 11.59 23.17
C ALA A 300 11.48 12.76 23.97
N GLN A 301 11.81 13.99 23.58
CA GLN A 301 11.25 15.21 24.19
C GLN A 301 9.74 15.30 23.94
N ASN A 302 9.28 15.12 22.70
CA ASN A 302 7.86 15.16 22.39
C ASN A 302 7.05 14.11 23.15
N LYS A 303 7.59 12.89 23.33
CA LYS A 303 6.94 11.86 24.14
C LYS A 303 6.80 12.27 25.62
N ARG A 304 7.81 12.95 26.18
CA ARG A 304 7.74 13.47 27.56
C ARG A 304 6.67 14.56 27.72
N GLU A 305 6.56 15.45 26.74
CA GLU A 305 5.64 16.59 26.81
C GLU A 305 4.19 16.22 26.45
N LEU A 306 4.00 15.40 25.41
CA LEU A 306 2.68 15.11 24.84
C LEU A 306 2.07 13.82 25.42
N GLY A 307 2.90 12.95 25.99
CA GLY A 307 2.57 11.59 26.40
C GLY A 307 2.94 10.56 25.31
N ASP A 308 3.14 9.31 25.72
CA ASP A 308 3.56 8.20 24.86
C ASP A 308 2.54 7.05 24.82
N THR A 309 1.34 7.27 25.35
CA THR A 309 0.27 6.27 25.38
C THR A 309 -0.15 5.87 23.98
N VAL A 310 0.15 4.63 23.60
CA VAL A 310 -0.33 4.04 22.35
C VAL A 310 -1.73 3.48 22.57
N TYR A 311 -2.74 4.17 22.05
CA TYR A 311 -4.10 3.66 22.01
C TYR A 311 -4.22 2.60 20.92
N ARG A 312 -4.21 1.33 21.34
CA ARG A 312 -4.48 0.20 20.45
C ARG A 312 -5.97 -0.09 20.47
N ALA A 313 -6.54 -0.44 19.33
CA ALA A 313 -7.86 -1.06 19.32
C ALA A 313 -7.82 -2.29 20.26
N PRO A 314 -8.83 -2.49 21.11
CA PRO A 314 -8.90 -3.66 21.96
C PRO A 314 -8.74 -4.90 21.09
N ARG A 315 -7.83 -5.82 21.45
CA ARG A 315 -7.85 -7.15 20.82
C ARG A 315 -9.19 -7.77 21.19
N PRO A 316 -10.02 -8.14 20.22
CA PRO A 316 -11.24 -8.88 20.52
C PRO A 316 -10.85 -10.17 21.23
N ALA A 317 -11.67 -10.60 22.17
CA ALA A 317 -11.57 -11.95 22.68
C ALA A 317 -11.67 -12.88 21.47
N LEU A 318 -10.73 -13.81 21.31
CA LEU A 318 -10.89 -14.90 20.36
C LEU A 318 -12.26 -15.51 20.65
N THR A 319 -13.13 -15.56 19.64
CA THR A 319 -14.33 -16.39 19.74
C THR A 319 -13.86 -17.78 20.17
N PRO A 320 -14.48 -18.41 21.19
CA PRO A 320 -14.25 -19.82 21.48
C PRO A 320 -14.33 -20.58 20.16
N GLU A 321 -13.44 -21.56 19.98
CA GLU A 321 -13.36 -22.40 18.78
C GLU A 321 -14.77 -22.69 18.28
N PHE A 322 -15.03 -22.32 17.03
CA PHE A 322 -16.29 -22.63 16.37
C PHE A 322 -16.47 -24.15 16.48
N GLU A 323 -17.43 -24.61 17.28
CA GLU A 323 -17.84 -26.01 17.20
C GLU A 323 -18.31 -26.21 15.76
N PRO A 324 -17.70 -27.13 14.99
CA PRO A 324 -18.11 -27.36 13.62
C PRO A 324 -19.60 -27.69 13.61
N ASP A 325 -20.37 -27.01 12.75
CA ASP A 325 -21.79 -27.29 12.55
C ASP A 325 -21.98 -28.79 12.29
N GLU A 326 -23.09 -29.36 12.78
CA GLU A 326 -23.40 -30.79 12.65
C GLU A 326 -23.40 -31.30 11.18
N ASP A 327 -23.39 -30.40 10.20
CA ASP A 327 -23.28 -30.70 8.76
C ASP A 327 -21.86 -31.10 8.29
N ASP A 328 -20.82 -30.95 9.12
CA ASP A 328 -19.47 -31.49 8.85
C ASP A 328 -19.30 -32.97 9.24
N ALA A 329 -20.36 -33.61 9.77
CA ALA A 329 -20.35 -35.03 10.12
C ALA A 329 -20.11 -35.94 8.89
N ASP A 330 -20.52 -35.50 7.70
CA ASP A 330 -20.49 -36.31 6.47
C ASP A 330 -19.08 -36.41 5.83
N LEU A 331 -18.13 -35.58 6.26
CA LEU A 331 -16.75 -35.58 5.72
C LEU A 331 -15.76 -36.35 6.58
N ARG A 332 -16.09 -36.65 7.84
CA ARG A 332 -15.22 -37.44 8.73
C ARG A 332 -15.03 -38.86 8.22
N ASP A 333 -16.07 -39.44 7.64
CA ASP A 333 -16.07 -40.79 7.08
C ASP A 333 -15.80 -40.83 5.57
N ASN A 334 -15.58 -39.67 4.92
CA ASN A 334 -15.26 -39.60 3.50
C ASN A 334 -13.77 -39.96 3.25
N PRO A 335 -13.48 -41.07 2.56
CA PRO A 335 -12.11 -41.55 2.38
C PRO A 335 -11.26 -40.67 1.47
N GLU A 336 -11.85 -39.93 0.52
CA GLU A 336 -11.11 -38.99 -0.34
C GLU A 336 -10.66 -37.76 0.46
N TYR A 337 -11.53 -37.23 1.32
CA TYR A 337 -11.22 -36.10 2.20
C TYR A 337 -10.10 -36.43 3.20
N GLN A 338 -10.18 -37.62 3.83
CA GLN A 338 -9.13 -38.08 4.75
C GLN A 338 -7.79 -38.30 4.05
N ALA A 339 -7.80 -38.80 2.81
CA ALA A 339 -6.59 -38.97 2.01
C ALA A 339 -5.94 -37.62 1.65
N GLU A 340 -6.76 -36.62 1.27
CA GLU A 340 -6.26 -35.28 0.94
C GLU A 340 -5.73 -34.54 2.17
N LEU A 341 -6.40 -34.68 3.33
CA LEU A 341 -5.94 -34.14 4.62
C LEU A 341 -4.62 -34.76 5.06
N ALA A 342 -4.47 -36.08 4.94
CA ALA A 342 -3.23 -36.79 5.23
C ALA A 342 -2.08 -36.36 4.30
N ALA A 343 -2.36 -36.16 3.01
CA ALA A 343 -1.39 -35.66 2.04
C ALA A 343 -0.93 -34.23 2.35
N LEU A 344 -1.86 -33.36 2.78
CA LEU A 344 -1.56 -32.00 3.19
C LEU A 344 -0.70 -31.97 4.47
N GLN A 345 -1.05 -32.79 5.47
CA GLN A 345 -0.28 -32.91 6.71
C GLN A 345 1.13 -33.49 6.46
N ALA A 346 1.28 -34.43 5.53
CA ALA A 346 2.59 -34.96 5.11
C ALA A 346 3.45 -33.88 4.42
N ARG A 347 2.86 -33.06 3.54
CA ARG A 347 3.55 -31.90 2.93
C ARG A 347 3.99 -30.87 3.96
N MET A 348 3.16 -30.60 4.96
CA MET A 348 3.48 -29.67 6.07
C MET A 348 4.60 -30.20 6.96
N ARG A 349 4.66 -31.52 7.21
CA ARG A 349 5.75 -32.15 7.97
C ARG A 349 7.07 -32.19 7.19
N GLY A 350 7.02 -32.40 5.87
CA GLY A 350 8.21 -32.35 4.99
C GLY A 350 8.86 -30.97 4.93
N ARG A 351 8.07 -29.89 5.04
CA ARG A 351 8.59 -28.51 5.11
C ARG A 351 9.23 -28.14 6.45
N LYS A 352 8.93 -28.86 7.52
CA LYS A 352 9.51 -28.62 8.85
C LYS A 352 10.87 -29.31 9.06
N ASN A 353 11.22 -30.30 8.25
CA ASN A 353 12.40 -31.17 8.44
C ASN A 353 13.37 -31.23 7.24
N GLY A 354 13.51 -30.18 6.42
CA GLY A 354 14.38 -30.22 5.23
C GLY A 354 15.24 -28.96 5.06
N SER A 355 16.49 -29.05 5.53
CA SER A 355 17.65 -28.27 5.08
C SER A 355 17.80 -28.32 3.55
N SER A 356 18.36 -27.25 2.96
CA SER A 356 18.71 -27.15 1.53
C SER A 356 19.43 -28.40 1.01
N PRO A 357 19.14 -28.88 -0.21
CA PRO A 357 19.94 -29.94 -0.83
C PRO A 357 21.26 -29.36 -1.36
N ASP A 358 22.37 -29.97 -0.95
CA ASP A 358 23.71 -29.81 -1.49
C ASP A 358 23.76 -30.43 -2.91
N PRO A 359 24.32 -29.77 -3.94
CA PRO A 359 24.24 -30.24 -5.32
C PRO A 359 25.38 -31.21 -5.64
N THR A 360 25.38 -32.41 -5.06
CA THR A 360 26.26 -33.51 -5.51
C THR A 360 25.63 -34.88 -5.29
N ALA A 361 24.86 -35.34 -6.28
CA ALA A 361 24.70 -36.76 -6.63
C ALA A 361 23.85 -36.85 -7.91
N ALA A 362 24.50 -37.05 -9.06
CA ALA A 362 23.84 -37.58 -10.25
C ALA A 362 24.03 -39.11 -10.28
N PRO A 363 23.04 -39.91 -10.74
CA PRO A 363 23.24 -41.33 -11.01
C PRO A 363 23.98 -41.57 -12.34
N GLU A 364 24.71 -42.69 -12.41
CA GLU A 364 25.40 -43.27 -13.57
C GLU A 364 24.44 -43.45 -14.78
N ASP A 365 24.74 -42.82 -15.92
CA ASP A 365 25.42 -43.32 -17.15
C ASP A 365 24.45 -43.85 -18.23
N ASP A 366 24.36 -43.10 -19.34
CA ASP A 366 24.27 -43.69 -20.69
C ASP A 366 24.82 -42.67 -21.72
N GLY A 367 26.06 -42.91 -22.16
CA GLY A 367 26.41 -42.90 -23.58
C GLY A 367 26.15 -41.63 -24.40
N SER A 368 27.05 -40.64 -24.32
CA SER A 368 27.63 -39.96 -25.51
C SER A 368 28.56 -38.82 -25.10
N ARG A 369 29.84 -38.90 -25.52
CA ARG A 369 30.87 -37.87 -25.29
C ARG A 369 30.51 -36.55 -25.99
N PRO A 370 30.63 -35.38 -25.34
CA PRO A 370 30.74 -34.10 -26.03
C PRO A 370 32.22 -33.72 -26.27
N PRO A 371 32.52 -32.90 -27.29
CA PRO A 371 33.88 -32.57 -27.70
C PRO A 371 34.57 -31.55 -26.77
N GLU A 372 35.90 -31.63 -26.72
CA GLU A 372 36.81 -30.78 -25.94
C GLU A 372 36.69 -29.29 -26.31
N ARG A 373 36.79 -28.41 -25.29
CA ARG A 373 37.01 -26.98 -25.46
C ARG A 373 38.50 -26.71 -25.67
N PRO A 374 38.89 -25.83 -26.62
CA PRO A 374 40.27 -25.39 -26.70
C PRO A 374 40.59 -24.36 -25.60
N SER A 375 41.75 -24.57 -24.98
CA SER A 375 42.45 -23.64 -24.09
C SER A 375 43.04 -22.45 -24.86
N GLY A 376 42.98 -21.22 -24.31
CA GLY A 376 43.62 -20.06 -24.91
C GLY A 376 43.73 -18.82 -24.00
N SER A 377 44.93 -18.64 -23.46
CA SER A 377 45.66 -17.38 -23.15
C SER A 377 45.08 -16.28 -22.26
N SER A 378 45.85 -16.04 -21.20
CA SER A 378 46.11 -14.83 -20.42
C SER A 378 46.27 -13.51 -21.21
N GLU A 379 45.59 -12.45 -20.78
CA GLU A 379 46.18 -11.12 -20.50
C GLU A 379 45.13 -10.17 -19.87
N ALA A 380 45.56 -9.34 -18.92
CA ALA A 380 44.71 -8.36 -18.23
C ALA A 380 44.80 -6.98 -18.91
N PRO A 381 43.68 -6.31 -19.26
CA PRO A 381 43.76 -4.97 -19.83
C PRO A 381 43.91 -3.90 -18.74
N ARG A 382 44.93 -3.05 -18.90
CA ARG A 382 45.17 -1.83 -18.10
C ARG A 382 44.04 -0.81 -18.32
N GLY A 383 43.50 -0.26 -17.23
CA GLY A 383 42.45 0.76 -17.28
C GLY A 383 42.96 2.14 -17.75
N PRO A 384 42.09 2.99 -18.35
CA PRO A 384 42.44 4.35 -18.76
C PRO A 384 42.53 5.32 -17.55
N PRO A 385 43.28 6.44 -17.69
CA PRO A 385 43.53 7.39 -16.59
C PRO A 385 42.29 8.22 -16.23
N ALA A 386 42.19 8.61 -14.95
CA ALA A 386 41.08 9.38 -14.40
C ALA A 386 41.04 10.83 -14.91
N PRO A 387 39.85 11.40 -15.19
CA PRO A 387 39.68 12.83 -15.49
C PRO A 387 39.67 13.70 -14.21
N PRO A 388 39.97 15.01 -14.32
CA PRO A 388 40.17 15.91 -13.18
C PRO A 388 38.86 16.31 -12.48
N SER A 389 38.97 16.61 -11.18
CA SER A 389 37.88 17.08 -10.30
C SER A 389 37.49 18.53 -10.59
N PHE A 390 36.18 18.79 -10.68
CA PHE A 390 35.58 20.11 -10.81
C PHE A 390 35.19 20.65 -9.43
N ASP A 391 36.01 21.54 -8.87
CA ASP A 391 35.56 22.62 -7.99
C ASP A 391 35.87 23.92 -8.75
N GLU A 392 34.90 24.40 -9.54
CA GLU A 392 34.67 25.81 -9.92
C GLU A 392 33.32 25.95 -10.65
#